data_AF-A0A1I1S1A1-F1
#
_entry.id   AF-A0A1I1S1A1-F1
#
_cell.length_a   1.000
_cell.length_b   1.000
_cell.length_c   1.000
_cell.angle_alpha   90.00
_cell.angle_beta   90.00
_cell.angle_gamma   90.00
#
_symmetry.space_group_name_H-M   'P 1'
#
loop_
_entity.id
_entity.type
_entity.pdbx_description
1 polymer ?
#
loop_
_entity_poly.entity_id
_entity_poly.type
_entity_poly.pdbx_seq_one_letter_code
_entity_poly.pdbx_strand_id
1 'polypeptide(L)'
;MKNFIVIMVVLFLSVSCKKELVKQPEKLIEKSEMIDIMYDLSLLEAMRYQKPLSLDSVENDPTKFILKKYKVDSLQFAQNNVYYASDYETYKDMFDEVNKRIAVNQRAADSLAKIDEKKAAKANKEKLNKLKQESKDSVKKITPKINIDSIKRIQMQQRRQNAKQIK
;
A
#
# COMPACT_ATOMS: atom_id res chain seq x y z
N MET A 1 42.00 -43.89 23.21
CA MET A 1 41.18 -42.81 23.81
C MET A 1 40.42 -41.96 22.78
N LYS A 2 40.93 -41.73 21.55
CA LYS A 2 40.27 -40.89 20.52
C LYS A 2 38.91 -41.43 20.03
N ASN A 3 38.75 -42.75 19.91
CA ASN A 3 37.49 -43.35 19.43
C ASN A 3 36.35 -43.31 20.46
N PHE A 4 36.67 -43.28 21.76
CA PHE A 4 35.66 -43.21 22.82
C PHE A 4 35.00 -41.83 22.90
N ILE A 5 35.78 -40.78 22.61
CA ILE A 5 35.29 -39.40 22.51
C ILE A 5 34.30 -39.26 21.34
N VAL A 6 34.60 -39.86 20.20
CA VAL A 6 33.70 -39.84 19.03
C VAL A 6 32.38 -40.52 19.35
N ILE A 7 32.41 -41.67 20.04
CA ILE A 7 31.20 -42.40 20.44
C ILE A 7 30.37 -41.58 21.44
N MET A 8 31.00 -40.92 22.41
CA MET A 8 30.32 -40.04 23.36
C MET A 8 29.68 -38.81 22.68
N VAL A 9 30.36 -38.22 21.69
CA VAL A 9 29.81 -37.10 20.90
C VAL A 9 28.61 -37.54 20.05
N VAL A 10 28.70 -38.70 19.39
CA VAL A 10 27.58 -39.27 18.61
C VAL A 10 26.40 -39.65 19.50
N LEU A 11 26.66 -40.17 20.70
CA LEU A 11 25.63 -40.51 21.67
C LEU A 11 24.94 -39.24 22.21
N PHE A 12 25.69 -38.16 22.49
CA PHE A 12 25.13 -36.87 22.90
C PHE A 12 24.28 -36.22 21.81
N LEU A 13 24.67 -36.35 20.54
CA LEU A 13 23.88 -35.88 19.40
C LEU A 13 22.54 -36.62 19.27
N SER A 14 22.46 -37.87 19.74
CA SER A 14 21.24 -38.70 19.65
C SER A 14 20.22 -38.41 20.76
N VAL A 15 20.63 -37.79 21.88
CA VAL A 15 19.74 -37.43 23.01
C VAL A 15 19.05 -36.08 22.81
N SER A 16 19.31 -35.38 21.69
CA SER A 16 18.60 -34.14 21.33
C SER A 16 17.15 -34.37 20.87
N CYS A 17 16.66 -35.62 20.91
CA CYS A 17 15.32 -35.95 20.45
C CYS A 17 14.26 -35.69 21.52
N LYS A 18 13.49 -34.62 21.28
CA LYS A 18 12.10 -34.38 21.69
C LYS A 18 11.83 -34.46 23.19
N LYS A 19 12.18 -33.38 23.88
CA LYS A 19 11.43 -32.99 25.07
C LYS A 19 10.11 -32.38 24.57
N GLU A 20 9.01 -32.59 25.26
CA GLU A 20 7.81 -31.77 25.07
C GLU A 20 8.20 -30.36 25.54
N LEU A 21 8.53 -29.49 24.58
CA LEU A 21 9.50 -28.40 24.78
C LEU A 21 8.91 -27.13 25.40
N VAL A 22 7.60 -26.98 25.46
CA VAL A 22 6.96 -25.74 25.94
C VAL A 22 5.76 -26.05 26.83
N LYS A 23 5.78 -25.51 28.05
CA LYS A 23 4.65 -25.59 28.99
C LYS A 23 3.58 -24.60 28.59
N GLN A 24 2.31 -24.97 28.79
CA GLN A 24 1.19 -24.05 28.62
C GLN A 24 1.34 -22.86 29.57
N PRO A 25 1.17 -21.61 29.08
CA PRO A 25 1.24 -20.42 29.91
C PRO A 25 0.06 -20.34 30.88
N GLU A 26 0.29 -19.74 32.06
CA GLU A 26 -0.73 -19.56 33.10
C GLU A 26 -1.92 -18.71 32.61
N LYS A 27 -1.63 -17.72 31.75
CA LYS A 27 -2.64 -16.89 31.07
C LYS A 27 -2.65 -17.20 29.58
N LEU A 28 -3.38 -18.25 29.20
CA LEU A 28 -3.54 -18.64 27.80
C LEU A 28 -4.40 -17.60 27.05
N ILE A 29 -3.89 -17.11 25.92
CA ILE A 29 -4.65 -16.35 24.93
C ILE A 29 -5.31 -17.39 24.02
N GLU A 30 -6.62 -17.29 23.80
CA GLU A 30 -7.31 -18.22 22.91
C GLU A 30 -6.75 -18.15 21.48
N LYS A 31 -6.77 -19.27 20.75
CA LYS A 31 -6.22 -19.35 19.39
C LYS A 31 -6.84 -18.30 18.46
N SER A 32 -8.15 -18.08 18.53
CA SER A 32 -8.86 -17.08 17.73
C SER A 32 -8.41 -15.65 18.06
N GLU A 33 -8.23 -15.34 19.35
CA GLU A 33 -7.76 -14.03 19.79
C GLU A 33 -6.30 -13.80 19.36
N MET A 34 -5.46 -14.84 19.42
CA MET A 34 -4.09 -14.77 18.91
C MET A 34 -4.04 -14.52 17.39
N ILE A 35 -4.93 -15.15 16.63
CA ILE A 35 -5.08 -14.89 15.18
C ILE A 35 -5.48 -13.42 14.93
N ASP A 36 -6.40 -12.87 15.74
CA ASP A 36 -6.82 -11.47 15.63
C ASP A 36 -5.67 -10.51 15.95
N ILE A 37 -4.88 -10.80 17.00
CA ILE A 37 -3.67 -10.06 17.37
C ILE A 37 -2.65 -10.09 16.22
N MET A 38 -2.38 -11.27 15.66
CA MET A 38 -1.42 -11.44 14.56
C MET A 38 -1.87 -10.70 13.29
N TYR A 39 -3.16 -10.74 12.98
CA TYR A 39 -3.74 -10.03 11.83
C TYR A 39 -3.56 -8.51 11.96
N ASP A 40 -3.95 -7.94 13.10
CA ASP A 40 -3.88 -6.49 13.31
C ASP A 40 -2.44 -6.00 13.41
N LEU A 41 -1.55 -6.77 14.05
CA LEU A 41 -0.12 -6.47 14.10
C LEU A 41 0.48 -6.44 12.70
N SER A 42 0.18 -7.45 11.88
CA SER A 42 0.62 -7.52 10.48
C SER A 42 0.13 -6.32 9.66
N LEU A 43 -1.12 -5.90 9.88
CA LEU A 43 -1.71 -4.76 9.18
C LEU A 43 -1.01 -3.44 9.58
N LEU A 44 -0.75 -3.22 10.86
CA LEU A 44 -0.03 -2.04 11.34
C LEU A 44 1.42 -2.01 10.84
N GLU A 45 2.10 -3.15 10.83
CA GLU A 45 3.45 -3.26 10.29
C GLU A 45 3.49 -2.94 8.79
N ALA A 46 2.53 -3.46 8.01
CA ALA A 46 2.41 -3.16 6.60
C ALA A 46 2.16 -1.66 6.36
N MET A 47 1.29 -1.03 7.14
CA MET A 47 1.06 0.42 7.07
C MET A 47 2.33 1.22 7.40
N ARG A 48 3.06 0.81 8.44
CA ARG A 48 4.34 1.43 8.84
C ARG A 48 5.39 1.32 7.72
N TYR A 49 5.43 0.19 7.02
CA TYR A 49 6.35 -0.03 5.91
C TYR A 49 5.99 0.81 4.66
N GLN A 50 4.72 0.83 4.28
CA GLN A 50 4.25 1.55 3.08
C GLN A 50 4.33 3.06 3.22
N LYS A 51 4.01 3.58 4.39
CA LYS A 51 4.13 5.00 4.69
C LYS A 51 4.75 5.12 6.08
N PRO A 52 6.08 5.23 6.18
CA PRO A 52 6.70 5.71 7.40
C PRO A 52 6.24 7.17 7.54
N LEU A 53 5.08 7.37 8.16
CA LEU A 53 4.74 8.64 8.75
C LEU A 53 5.90 8.98 9.69
N SER A 54 6.13 10.27 9.96
CA SER A 54 7.07 10.77 10.97
C SER A 54 6.61 10.35 12.39
N LEU A 55 6.52 9.03 12.60
CA LEU A 55 6.22 8.28 13.81
C LEU A 55 7.51 8.11 14.61
N ASP A 56 8.36 9.14 14.61
CA ASP A 56 9.59 9.19 15.40
C ASP A 56 9.29 9.31 16.90
N SER A 57 8.00 9.44 17.28
CA SER A 57 7.60 9.27 18.67
C SER A 57 7.49 7.78 19.02
N VAL A 58 8.22 7.39 20.08
CA VAL A 58 8.22 6.08 20.77
C VAL A 58 6.80 5.56 21.13
N GLU A 59 5.80 6.43 21.02
CA GLU A 59 4.39 6.19 21.30
C GLU A 59 3.62 5.50 20.16
N ASN A 60 4.22 5.39 18.96
CA ASN A 60 3.61 4.77 17.79
C ASN A 60 4.06 3.32 17.52
N ASP A 61 4.58 2.63 18.53
CA ASP A 61 4.94 1.21 18.41
C ASP A 61 3.68 0.35 18.15
N PRO A 62 3.56 -0.30 16.97
CA PRO A 62 2.45 -1.18 16.64
C PRO A 62 2.20 -2.24 17.71
N THR A 63 3.28 -2.80 18.26
CA THR A 63 3.21 -3.88 19.26
C THR A 63 2.55 -3.37 20.53
N LYS A 64 2.98 -2.22 21.05
CA LYS A 64 2.39 -1.62 22.26
C LYS A 64 0.92 -1.27 22.07
N PHE A 65 0.56 -0.75 20.89
CA PHE A 65 -0.83 -0.42 20.58
C PHE A 65 -1.72 -1.67 20.59
N ILE A 66 -1.27 -2.76 19.94
CA ILE A 66 -2.01 -4.02 19.88
C ILE A 66 -2.13 -4.66 21.26
N LEU A 67 -1.05 -4.75 22.02
CA LEU A 67 -1.07 -5.29 23.38
C LEU A 67 -2.08 -4.54 24.27
N LYS A 68 -2.14 -3.20 24.15
CA LYS A 68 -3.14 -2.38 24.85
C LYS A 68 -4.58 -2.64 24.37
N LYS A 69 -4.79 -2.77 23.05
CA LYS A 69 -6.11 -3.04 22.45
C LYS A 69 -6.72 -4.35 22.96
N TYR A 70 -5.92 -5.40 23.00
CA TYR A 70 -6.35 -6.74 23.42
C TYR A 70 -6.22 -6.98 24.94
N LYS A 71 -5.72 -6.00 25.70
CA LYS A 71 -5.47 -6.11 27.14
C LYS A 71 -4.53 -7.28 27.50
N VAL A 72 -3.57 -7.53 26.63
CA VAL A 72 -2.57 -8.60 26.76
C VAL A 72 -1.25 -7.99 27.22
N ASP A 73 -0.57 -8.64 28.16
CA ASP A 73 0.78 -8.25 28.56
C ASP A 73 1.82 -8.74 27.55
N SER A 74 2.88 -7.97 27.34
CA SER A 74 4.06 -8.33 26.56
C SER A 74 4.62 -9.71 26.89
N LEU A 75 4.76 -10.03 28.18
CA LEU A 75 5.26 -11.33 28.63
C LEU A 75 4.25 -12.44 28.32
N GLN A 76 2.96 -12.17 28.55
CA GLN A 76 1.89 -13.11 28.23
C GLN A 76 1.88 -13.42 26.73
N PHE A 77 1.95 -12.41 25.87
CA PHE A 77 2.03 -12.59 24.42
C PHE A 77 3.25 -13.41 24.01
N ALA A 78 4.44 -13.09 24.54
CA ALA A 78 5.66 -13.83 24.22
C ALA A 78 5.56 -15.32 24.61
N GLN A 79 5.04 -15.62 25.79
CA GLN A 79 4.85 -17.00 26.24
C GLN A 79 3.82 -17.75 25.39
N ASN A 80 2.70 -17.11 25.06
CA ASN A 80 1.68 -17.69 24.20
C ASN A 80 2.20 -17.91 22.77
N ASN A 81 2.99 -16.98 22.25
CA ASN A 81 3.62 -17.12 20.95
C ASN A 81 4.57 -18.33 20.90
N VAL A 82 5.40 -18.51 21.94
CA VAL A 82 6.27 -19.69 22.06
C VAL A 82 5.46 -20.98 22.23
N TYR A 83 4.35 -20.94 22.96
CA TYR A 83 3.43 -22.07 23.12
C TYR A 83 2.82 -22.49 21.79
N TYR A 84 2.20 -21.57 21.04
CA TYR A 84 1.62 -21.90 19.74
C TYR A 84 2.67 -22.28 18.71
N ALA A 85 3.85 -21.64 18.72
CA ALA A 85 4.96 -21.98 17.83
C ALA A 85 5.63 -23.33 18.13
N SER A 86 5.31 -23.95 19.27
CA SER A 86 5.81 -25.29 19.61
C SER A 86 5.18 -26.40 18.76
N ASP A 87 3.96 -26.17 18.26
CA ASP A 87 3.29 -27.03 17.30
C ASP A 87 3.28 -26.36 15.92
N TYR A 88 4.11 -26.87 15.02
CA TYR A 88 4.26 -26.33 13.68
C TYR A 88 2.94 -26.32 12.88
N GLU A 89 2.14 -27.38 12.96
CA GLU A 89 0.91 -27.49 12.17
C GLU A 89 -0.12 -26.46 12.65
N THR A 90 -0.35 -26.40 13.97
CA THR A 90 -1.24 -25.40 14.56
C THR A 90 -0.78 -23.97 14.25
N TYR A 91 0.51 -23.69 14.39
CA TYR A 91 1.07 -22.35 14.15
C TYR A 91 0.95 -21.95 12.68
N LYS A 92 1.20 -22.89 11.77
CA LYS A 92 1.01 -22.70 10.33
C LYS A 92 -0.45 -22.38 10.00
N ASP A 93 -1.40 -23.12 10.57
CA ASP A 93 -2.83 -22.90 10.32
C ASP A 93 -3.27 -21.49 10.75
N MET A 94 -2.75 -20.99 11.87
CA MET A 94 -3.03 -19.62 12.32
C MET A 94 -2.54 -18.59 11.29
N PHE A 95 -1.31 -18.75 10.78
CA PHE A 95 -0.78 -17.87 9.74
C PHE A 95 -1.56 -17.96 8.43
N ASP A 96 -1.95 -19.17 8.02
CA ASP A 96 -2.76 -19.37 6.82
C ASP A 96 -4.13 -18.68 6.96
N GLU A 97 -4.74 -18.70 8.15
CA GLU A 97 -5.96 -17.96 8.43
C GLU A 97 -5.76 -16.44 8.35
N VAL A 98 -4.70 -15.92 8.98
CA VAL A 98 -4.33 -14.50 8.88
C VAL A 98 -4.16 -14.08 7.42
N ASN A 99 -3.38 -14.84 6.65
CA ASN A 99 -3.13 -14.58 5.23
C ASN A 99 -4.42 -14.62 4.41
N LYS A 100 -5.32 -15.56 4.69
CA LYS A 100 -6.62 -15.66 4.04
C LYS A 100 -7.46 -14.41 4.30
N ARG A 101 -7.52 -13.94 5.55
CA ARG A 101 -8.25 -12.71 5.91
C ARG A 101 -7.66 -11.49 5.19
N ILE A 102 -6.33 -11.36 5.17
CA ILE A 102 -5.63 -10.28 4.44
C ILE A 102 -5.98 -10.32 2.95
N ALA A 103 -5.89 -11.49 2.31
CA ALA A 103 -6.17 -11.63 0.88
C ALA A 103 -7.62 -11.25 0.51
N VAL A 104 -8.59 -11.62 1.36
CA VAL A 104 -10.00 -11.22 1.17
C VAL A 104 -10.15 -9.71 1.24
N ASN A 105 -9.59 -9.09 2.27
CA ASN A 105 -9.68 -7.64 2.48
C ASN A 105 -8.94 -6.85 1.39
N GLN A 106 -7.80 -7.35 0.92
CA GLN A 106 -7.06 -6.76 -0.20
C GLN A 106 -7.90 -6.77 -1.49
N ARG A 107 -8.53 -7.90 -1.84
CA ARG A 107 -9.39 -7.97 -3.05
C ARG A 107 -10.57 -7.02 -2.97
N ALA A 108 -11.16 -6.87 -1.78
CA ALA A 108 -12.23 -5.92 -1.55
C ALA A 108 -11.73 -4.47 -1.75
N ALA A 109 -10.59 -4.12 -1.15
CA ALA A 109 -9.95 -2.82 -1.30
C ALA A 109 -9.60 -2.50 -2.77
N ASP A 110 -8.98 -3.44 -3.48
CA ASP A 110 -8.62 -3.29 -4.91
C ASP A 110 -9.86 -3.08 -5.79
N SER A 111 -10.96 -3.75 -5.48
CA SER A 111 -12.21 -3.60 -6.21
C SER A 111 -12.82 -2.20 -6.02
N LEU A 112 -12.76 -1.68 -4.80
CA LEU A 112 -13.19 -0.32 -4.48
C LEU A 112 -12.30 0.72 -5.14
N ALA A 113 -10.97 0.55 -5.07
CA ALA A 113 -10.00 1.44 -5.72
C ALA A 113 -10.26 1.55 -7.23
N LYS A 114 -10.53 0.43 -7.93
CA LYS A 114 -10.89 0.43 -9.35
C LYS A 114 -12.20 1.16 -9.65
N ILE A 115 -13.18 1.09 -8.75
CA ILE A 115 -14.45 1.83 -8.90
C ILE A 115 -14.19 3.32 -8.76
N ASP A 116 -13.40 3.72 -7.76
CA ASP A 116 -13.08 5.12 -7.49
C ASP A 116 -12.21 5.73 -8.59
N GLU A 117 -11.24 5.00 -9.13
CA GLU A 117 -10.48 5.40 -10.31
C GLU A 117 -11.38 5.61 -11.53
N LYS A 118 -12.32 4.70 -11.80
CA LYS A 118 -13.28 4.84 -12.90
C LYS A 118 -14.20 6.04 -12.70
N LYS A 119 -14.65 6.31 -11.47
CA LYS A 119 -15.47 7.48 -11.15
C LYS A 119 -14.66 8.78 -11.32
N ALA A 120 -13.43 8.82 -10.82
CA ALA A 120 -12.53 9.96 -10.96
C ALA A 120 -12.20 10.24 -12.43
N ALA A 121 -11.94 9.20 -13.24
CA ALA A 121 -11.70 9.36 -14.67
C ALA A 121 -12.92 9.90 -15.43
N LYS A 122 -14.14 9.44 -15.08
CA LYS A 122 -15.39 9.97 -15.64
C LYS A 122 -15.61 11.43 -15.25
N ALA A 123 -15.43 11.78 -13.98
CA ALA A 123 -15.56 13.14 -13.48
C ALA A 123 -14.55 14.10 -14.13
N ASN A 124 -13.30 13.66 -14.32
CA ASN A 124 -12.27 14.44 -15.02
C ASN A 124 -12.59 14.62 -16.50
N LYS A 125 -13.14 13.60 -17.18
CA LYS A 125 -13.59 13.71 -18.58
C LYS A 125 -14.78 14.67 -18.73
N GLU A 126 -15.70 14.66 -17.78
CA GLU A 126 -16.85 15.58 -17.76
C GLU A 126 -16.42 17.03 -17.48
N LYS A 127 -15.51 17.25 -16.53
CA LYS A 127 -14.90 18.57 -16.29
C LYS A 127 -14.13 19.08 -17.52
N LEU A 128 -13.32 18.23 -18.16
CA LEU A 128 -12.59 18.57 -19.38
C LEU A 128 -13.53 18.93 -20.54
N ASN A 129 -14.66 18.25 -20.67
CA ASN A 129 -15.66 18.56 -21.69
C ASN A 129 -16.37 19.90 -21.43
N LYS A 130 -16.71 20.21 -20.18
CA LYS A 130 -17.28 21.51 -19.77
C LYS A 130 -16.32 22.67 -20.05
N LEU A 131 -15.03 22.51 -19.70
CA LEU A 131 -13.97 23.49 -20.00
C LEU A 131 -13.78 23.73 -21.51
N LYS A 132 -13.91 22.69 -22.35
CA LYS A 132 -13.85 22.80 -23.82
C LYS A 132 -15.10 23.42 -24.45
N GLN A 133 -16.22 23.42 -23.74
CA GLN A 133 -17.48 23.99 -24.22
C GLN A 133 -17.56 25.48 -23.90
N GLU A 134 -17.14 25.88 -22.68
CA GLU A 134 -16.99 27.28 -22.27
C GLU A 134 -15.93 28.04 -23.10
N SER A 135 -14.87 27.36 -23.54
CA SER A 135 -13.86 27.95 -24.42
C SER A 135 -14.36 28.19 -25.86
N LYS A 136 -15.36 27.43 -26.33
CA LYS A 136 -15.93 27.61 -27.68
C LYS A 136 -16.92 28.78 -27.74
N ASP A 137 -17.64 29.05 -26.66
CA ASP A 137 -18.53 30.21 -26.58
C ASP A 137 -17.76 31.53 -26.38
N SER A 138 -16.59 31.49 -25.74
CA SER A 138 -15.71 32.66 -25.60
C SER A 138 -15.00 33.05 -26.91
N VAL A 139 -14.71 32.09 -27.79
CA VAL A 139 -14.01 32.34 -29.08
C VAL A 139 -14.95 32.92 -30.15
N LYS A 140 -16.26 32.73 -30.05
CA LYS A 140 -17.21 33.28 -31.06
C LYS A 140 -17.38 34.80 -30.98
N LYS A 141 -16.92 35.46 -29.91
CA LYS A 141 -17.08 36.91 -29.71
C LYS A 141 -15.87 37.76 -30.13
N ILE A 142 -14.75 37.15 -30.51
CA ILE A 142 -13.50 37.88 -30.84
C ILE A 142 -12.86 37.33 -32.12
N THR A 143 -13.55 37.48 -33.25
CA THR A 143 -12.86 37.59 -34.54
C THR A 143 -13.56 38.69 -35.32
N PRO A 144 -12.95 39.89 -35.49
CA PRO A 144 -13.36 40.75 -36.58
C PRO A 144 -13.11 39.95 -37.87
N LYS A 145 -14.11 39.83 -38.75
CA LYS A 145 -13.90 39.34 -40.11
C LYS A 145 -12.93 40.30 -40.81
N ILE A 146 -11.62 40.03 -40.72
CA ILE A 146 -10.63 40.76 -41.49
C ILE A 146 -10.82 40.34 -42.94
N ASN A 147 -11.36 41.23 -43.77
CA ASN A 147 -11.51 40.99 -45.19
C ASN A 147 -10.12 41.03 -45.85
N ILE A 148 -9.58 39.85 -46.11
CA ILE A 148 -8.22 39.59 -46.63
C ILE A 148 -7.98 40.32 -47.97
N ASP A 149 -9.04 40.57 -48.74
CA ASP A 149 -8.95 41.25 -50.04
C ASP A 149 -8.50 42.72 -49.92
N SER A 150 -8.86 43.40 -48.82
CA SER A 150 -8.46 44.79 -48.57
C SER A 150 -6.94 44.91 -48.38
N ILE A 151 -6.35 43.97 -47.64
CA ILE A 151 -4.92 43.96 -47.31
C ILE A 151 -4.11 43.64 -48.57
N LYS A 152 -4.57 42.69 -49.39
CA LYS A 152 -3.90 42.32 -50.63
C LYS A 152 -3.88 43.46 -51.67
N ARG A 153 -4.96 44.26 -51.73
CA ARG A 153 -5.02 45.44 -52.59
C ARG A 153 -4.05 46.54 -52.15
N ILE A 154 -3.95 46.82 -50.85
CA ILE A 154 -3.03 47.82 -50.30
C ILE A 154 -1.57 47.43 -50.58
N GLN A 155 -1.23 46.15 -50.38
CA GLN A 155 0.12 45.65 -50.64
C GLN A 155 0.51 45.71 -52.13
N MET A 156 -0.45 45.47 -53.03
CA MET A 156 -0.22 45.59 -54.47
C MET A 156 -0.04 47.06 -54.89
N GLN A 157 -0.78 47.99 -54.28
CA GLN A 157 -0.62 49.43 -54.54
C GLN A 157 0.73 49.95 -54.05
N GLN A 158 1.18 49.55 -52.86
CA GLN A 158 2.52 49.89 -52.34
C GLN A 158 3.64 49.36 -53.22
N ARG A 159 3.55 48.12 -53.72
CA ARG A 159 4.54 47.57 -54.67
C ARG A 159 4.60 48.37 -55.98
N ARG A 160 3.45 48.83 -56.48
CA ARG A 160 3.38 49.67 -57.69
C ARG A 160 3.93 51.07 -57.46
N GLN A 161 3.76 51.64 -56.27
CA GLN A 161 4.35 52.93 -55.91
C GLN A 161 5.87 52.83 -55.75
N ASN A 162 6.36 51.79 -55.08
CA ASN A 162 7.80 51.56 -54.91
C ASN A 162 8.50 51.26 -56.25
N ALA A 163 7.86 50.53 -57.16
CA ALA A 163 8.41 50.28 -58.50
C ALA A 163 8.49 51.55 -59.37
N LYS A 164 7.68 52.58 -59.09
CA LYS A 164 7.75 53.88 -59.77
C LYS A 164 8.82 54.81 -59.20
N GLN A 165 9.32 54.55 -57.99
CA GLN A 165 10.41 55.32 -57.37
C GLN A 165 11.81 54.81 -57.78
N ILE A 166 11.90 53.68 -58.49
CA ILE A 166 13.19 53.05 -58.90
C ILE A 166 13.47 53.30 -60.40
N LYS A 167 12.76 54.24 -61.04
CA LYS A 167 13.01 54.72 -62.40
C LYS A 167 13.18 56.23 -62.37
#